data_AF-S3H9T4-F1
#
_entry.id   AF-S3H9T4-F1
#
_cell.length_a   1.000
_cell.length_b   1.000
_cell.length_c   1.000
_cell.angle_alpha   90.00
_cell.angle_beta   90.00
_cell.angle_gamma   90.00
#
_symmetry.space_group_name_H-M   'P 1'
#
loop_
_entity.id
_entity.type
_entity.pdbx_description
1 polymer ?
#
loop_
_entity_poly.entity_id
_entity_poly.type
_entity_poly.pdbx_seq_one_letter_code
_entity_poly.pdbx_strand_id
1 'polypeptide(L)'
;MGRLRVTGPGAKIEAVEVRGQVVIDAPNVTLRDSKILACDTDSIVAVRAGRPADGYDADGARIENNLLGCDGAADQRASRGVSDVYGSARGLIVRGNNIWNVSNGITIEREGLVQGNFVRDLGHKAGDHHSGISNHGGATDVIFDHNTVLLSQEGVSAPIVVYSDFAPARNVTITRNLVSGGSYCVYGGESGAFAPSSGHIRIIGNRFSKIYGHNGHCGIYGQIATFAPTNRSDLSGNAWDEDLRPLSGE
;
A
#
# COMPACT_ATOMS: atom_id res chain seq x y z
N MET A 1 -13.96 -5.95 19.88
CA MET A 1 -14.64 -4.86 19.15
C MET A 1 -15.63 -5.46 18.15
N GLY A 2 -16.63 -4.70 17.71
CA GLY A 2 -17.58 -5.15 16.67
C GLY A 2 -16.90 -5.29 15.31
N ARG A 3 -17.48 -6.11 14.43
CA ARG A 3 -17.04 -6.29 13.03
C ARG A 3 -18.22 -6.05 12.11
N LEU A 4 -18.06 -5.18 11.12
CA LEU A 4 -19.01 -5.00 10.03
C LEU A 4 -18.62 -5.94 8.88
N ARG A 5 -19.39 -7.02 8.69
CA ARG A 5 -19.18 -7.98 7.61
C ARG A 5 -20.15 -7.71 6.47
N VAL A 6 -19.63 -7.57 5.25
CA VAL A 6 -20.38 -7.22 4.05
C VAL A 6 -20.41 -8.42 3.11
N THR A 7 -21.57 -9.04 2.97
CA THR A 7 -21.78 -10.26 2.18
C THR A 7 -22.75 -10.06 1.01
N GLY A 8 -23.29 -8.85 0.83
CA GLY A 8 -24.18 -8.50 -0.28
C GLY A 8 -23.40 -7.96 -1.47
N PRO A 9 -23.51 -8.55 -2.68
CA PRO A 9 -22.91 -7.99 -3.89
C PRO A 9 -23.39 -6.57 -4.15
N GLY A 10 -22.48 -5.68 -4.56
CA GLY A 10 -22.80 -4.29 -4.90
C GLY A 10 -23.21 -3.42 -3.71
N ALA A 11 -23.04 -3.92 -2.47
CA ALA A 11 -23.40 -3.16 -1.27
C ALA A 11 -22.57 -1.86 -1.18
N LYS A 12 -23.20 -0.82 -0.65
CA LYS A 12 -22.60 0.50 -0.46
C LYS A 12 -22.58 0.85 1.02
N ILE A 13 -21.41 1.20 1.53
CA ILE A 13 -21.19 1.70 2.89
C ILE A 13 -20.69 3.14 2.73
N GLU A 14 -21.53 4.11 3.06
CA GLU A 14 -21.30 5.51 2.69
C GLU A 14 -21.69 6.45 3.82
N ALA A 15 -20.89 7.50 4.05
CA ALA A 15 -21.17 8.54 5.04
C ALA A 15 -21.41 8.02 6.47
N VAL A 16 -20.66 7.00 6.89
CA VAL A 16 -20.78 6.39 8.23
C VAL A 16 -19.50 6.50 9.05
N GLU A 17 -19.64 6.47 10.37
CA GLU A 17 -18.56 6.11 11.29
C GLU A 17 -18.73 4.65 11.74
N VAL A 18 -17.69 3.83 11.56
CA VAL A 18 -17.65 2.46 12.07
C VAL A 18 -16.52 2.35 13.09
N ARG A 19 -16.86 1.88 14.30
CA ARG A 19 -15.89 1.51 15.33
C ARG A 19 -15.72 0.00 15.36
N GLY A 20 -14.75 -0.48 14.59
CA GLY A 20 -14.52 -1.89 14.33
C GLY A 20 -14.02 -2.16 12.92
N GLN A 21 -13.55 -3.39 12.70
CA GLN A 21 -13.09 -3.84 11.39
C GLN A 21 -14.24 -3.92 10.38
N VAL A 22 -13.99 -3.48 9.15
CA VAL A 22 -14.85 -3.76 7.98
C VAL A 22 -14.28 -4.95 7.22
N VAL A 23 -15.11 -5.95 6.94
CA VAL A 23 -14.74 -7.15 6.19
C VAL A 23 -15.63 -7.25 4.95
N ILE A 24 -15.03 -7.20 3.77
CA ILE A 24 -15.70 -7.30 2.48
C ILE A 24 -15.49 -8.71 1.93
N ASP A 25 -16.59 -9.42 1.71
CA ASP A 25 -16.62 -10.79 1.19
C ASP A 25 -17.34 -10.92 -0.15
N ALA A 26 -18.05 -9.87 -0.57
CA ALA A 26 -18.91 -9.89 -1.75
C ALA A 26 -18.38 -8.96 -2.83
N PRO A 27 -18.70 -9.23 -4.12
CA PRO A 27 -18.11 -8.50 -5.22
C PRO A 27 -18.73 -7.10 -5.34
N ASN A 28 -17.97 -6.18 -5.93
CA ASN A 28 -18.38 -4.82 -6.28
C ASN A 28 -18.88 -3.98 -5.10
N VAL A 29 -18.45 -4.30 -3.88
CA VAL A 29 -18.78 -3.50 -2.68
C VAL A 29 -18.03 -2.18 -2.73
N THR A 30 -18.71 -1.09 -2.39
CA THR A 30 -18.11 0.25 -2.24
C THR A 30 -18.16 0.69 -0.79
N LEU A 31 -17.00 0.99 -0.20
CA LEU A 31 -16.84 1.70 1.05
C LEU A 31 -16.32 3.10 0.73
N ARG A 32 -17.12 4.14 0.97
CA ARG A 32 -16.68 5.51 0.67
C ARG A 32 -17.13 6.58 1.64
N ASP A 33 -16.42 7.70 1.61
CA ASP A 33 -16.76 8.93 2.33
C ASP A 33 -17.06 8.66 3.81
N SER A 34 -16.33 7.71 4.41
CA SER A 34 -16.61 7.16 5.74
C SER A 34 -15.39 7.24 6.64
N LYS A 35 -15.62 7.09 7.94
CA LYS A 35 -14.57 7.03 8.96
C LYS A 35 -14.59 5.67 9.64
N ILE A 36 -13.51 4.91 9.50
CA ILE A 36 -13.39 3.57 10.08
C ILE A 36 -12.26 3.60 11.11
N LEU A 37 -12.63 3.40 12.38
CA LEU A 37 -11.71 3.33 13.50
C LEU A 37 -11.64 1.90 14.00
N ALA A 38 -10.49 1.24 13.83
CA ALA A 38 -10.31 -0.13 14.25
C ALA A 38 -8.91 -0.33 14.86
N CYS A 39 -8.90 -0.78 16.11
CA CYS A 39 -7.72 -1.13 16.88
C CYS A 39 -7.74 -2.65 17.18
N ASP A 40 -6.59 -3.23 17.53
CA ASP A 40 -6.42 -4.64 17.91
C ASP A 40 -7.03 -5.63 16.90
N THR A 41 -6.78 -5.36 15.61
CA THR A 41 -7.33 -6.12 14.48
C THR A 41 -6.26 -6.37 13.41
N ASP A 42 -6.43 -7.42 12.61
CA ASP A 42 -5.53 -7.73 11.49
C ASP A 42 -5.55 -6.68 10.37
N SER A 43 -6.68 -6.00 10.22
CA SER A 43 -6.80 -4.85 9.32
C SER A 43 -7.98 -3.95 9.70
N ILE A 44 -7.96 -2.69 9.26
CA ILE A 44 -9.12 -1.80 9.32
C ILE A 44 -10.15 -2.25 8.27
N VAL A 45 -9.70 -2.46 7.03
CA VAL A 45 -10.51 -3.02 5.94
C VAL A 45 -9.86 -4.32 5.44
N ALA A 46 -10.60 -5.42 5.53
CA ALA A 46 -10.23 -6.72 4.98
C ALA A 46 -11.01 -6.98 3.69
N VAL A 47 -10.30 -7.15 2.57
CA VAL A 47 -10.85 -7.56 1.27
C VAL A 47 -10.54 -9.04 1.08
N ARG A 48 -11.57 -9.89 1.07
CA ARG A 48 -11.41 -11.35 0.97
C ARG A 48 -11.96 -11.82 -0.37
N ALA A 49 -11.06 -12.16 -1.29
CA ALA A 49 -11.38 -12.63 -2.63
C ALA A 49 -10.60 -13.91 -2.99
N GLY A 50 -10.99 -14.57 -4.08
CA GLY A 50 -10.30 -15.75 -4.60
C GLY A 50 -10.62 -17.07 -3.91
N ARG A 51 -11.58 -17.09 -2.97
CA ARG A 51 -12.06 -18.33 -2.31
C ARG A 51 -13.59 -18.37 -2.26
N PRO A 52 -14.27 -18.47 -3.43
CA PRO A 52 -15.73 -18.40 -3.49
C PRO A 52 -16.43 -19.54 -2.74
N ALA A 53 -15.80 -20.72 -2.62
CA ALA A 53 -16.33 -21.83 -1.83
C ALA A 53 -16.45 -21.49 -0.33
N ASP A 54 -15.61 -20.58 0.17
CA ASP A 54 -15.64 -20.07 1.55
C ASP A 54 -16.52 -18.81 1.68
N GLY A 55 -17.13 -18.36 0.56
CA GLY A 55 -17.89 -17.12 0.47
C GLY A 55 -17.03 -15.87 0.37
N TYR A 56 -15.77 -15.97 -0.11
CA TYR A 56 -14.85 -14.84 -0.25
C TYR A 56 -14.65 -14.48 -1.72
N ASP A 57 -15.41 -13.49 -2.17
CA ASP A 57 -15.51 -13.05 -3.56
C ASP A 57 -15.50 -11.51 -3.66
N ALA A 58 -14.61 -10.84 -2.94
CA ALA A 58 -14.53 -9.38 -2.92
C ALA A 58 -13.88 -8.74 -4.17
N ASP A 59 -13.94 -9.40 -5.33
CA ASP A 59 -13.46 -8.84 -6.60
C ASP A 59 -14.24 -7.54 -6.91
N GLY A 60 -13.54 -6.54 -7.46
CA GLY A 60 -14.11 -5.23 -7.79
C GLY A 60 -14.44 -4.33 -6.59
N ALA A 61 -13.98 -4.67 -5.38
CA ALA A 61 -14.18 -3.81 -4.21
C ALA A 61 -13.54 -2.43 -4.39
N ARG A 62 -14.22 -1.40 -3.87
CA ARG A 62 -13.80 0.01 -3.94
C ARG A 62 -13.75 0.60 -2.54
N ILE A 63 -12.58 1.10 -2.13
CA ILE A 63 -12.34 1.73 -0.84
C ILE A 63 -11.89 3.16 -1.14
N GLU A 64 -12.82 4.11 -1.05
CA GLU A 64 -12.64 5.45 -1.63
C GLU A 64 -12.89 6.60 -0.62
N ASN A 65 -12.00 7.58 -0.54
CA ASN A 65 -12.20 8.82 0.24
C ASN A 65 -12.50 8.60 1.74
N ASN A 66 -11.90 7.59 2.36
CA ASN A 66 -12.15 7.29 3.76
C ASN A 66 -11.06 7.83 4.69
N LEU A 67 -11.43 8.08 5.95
CA LEU A 67 -10.47 8.17 7.05
C LEU A 67 -10.38 6.80 7.73
N LEU A 68 -9.21 6.16 7.64
CA LEU A 68 -8.95 4.84 8.22
C LEU A 68 -7.87 4.97 9.29
N GLY A 69 -8.15 4.60 10.54
CA GLY A 69 -7.09 4.54 11.54
C GLY A 69 -7.46 3.80 12.82
N CYS A 70 -6.61 3.95 13.82
CA CYS A 70 -6.85 3.52 15.19
C CYS A 70 -6.67 4.73 16.11
N ASP A 71 -7.68 5.10 16.90
CA ASP A 71 -7.62 6.19 17.89
C ASP A 71 -7.04 5.77 19.25
N GLY A 72 -6.62 4.51 19.37
CA GLY A 72 -5.85 3.99 20.50
C GLY A 72 -4.35 4.30 20.40
N ALA A 73 -3.60 3.78 21.38
CA ALA A 73 -2.15 3.87 21.39
C ALA A 73 -1.52 3.06 20.22
N ALA A 74 -0.26 3.33 19.90
CA ALA A 74 0.43 2.68 18.78
C ALA A 74 0.54 1.15 18.96
N ASP A 75 0.57 0.67 20.20
CA ASP A 75 0.53 -0.75 20.54
C ASP A 75 -0.85 -1.41 20.31
N GLN A 76 -1.91 -0.62 20.15
CA GLN A 76 -3.27 -1.07 19.84
C GLN A 76 -3.61 -0.96 18.35
N ARG A 77 -2.68 -0.50 17.51
CA ARG A 77 -2.90 -0.31 16.06
C ARG A 77 -3.45 -1.57 15.37
N ALA A 78 -4.13 -1.39 14.25
CA ALA A 78 -4.40 -2.49 13.32
C ALA A 78 -3.10 -2.96 12.62
N SER A 79 -3.04 -4.23 12.21
CA SER A 79 -1.89 -4.74 11.45
C SER A 79 -1.83 -4.17 10.03
N ARG A 80 -2.97 -3.83 9.41
CA ARG A 80 -3.06 -3.20 8.08
C ARG A 80 -4.14 -2.14 8.01
N GLY A 81 -3.98 -1.11 7.18
CA GLY A 81 -5.07 -0.20 6.81
C GLY A 81 -6.07 -0.89 5.88
N VAL A 82 -5.62 -1.24 4.67
CA VAL A 82 -6.38 -2.04 3.71
C VAL A 82 -5.58 -3.30 3.36
N SER A 83 -6.22 -4.47 3.39
CA SER A 83 -5.58 -5.75 3.11
C SER A 83 -6.34 -6.53 2.05
N ASP A 84 -5.69 -6.84 0.93
CA ASP A 84 -6.05 -7.98 0.06
C ASP A 84 -5.62 -9.28 0.78
N VAL A 85 -6.54 -9.85 1.57
CA VAL A 85 -6.22 -10.85 2.60
C VAL A 85 -5.61 -12.14 2.03
N TYR A 86 -6.06 -12.55 0.84
CA TYR A 86 -5.59 -13.78 0.19
C TYR A 86 -4.77 -13.49 -1.07
N GLY A 87 -4.40 -12.23 -1.26
CA GLY A 87 -3.61 -11.78 -2.39
C GLY A 87 -4.21 -12.12 -3.75
N SER A 88 -5.54 -12.14 -3.84
CA SER A 88 -6.25 -12.73 -4.98
C SER A 88 -7.30 -11.81 -5.58
N ALA A 89 -7.57 -10.66 -4.94
CA ALA A 89 -8.56 -9.71 -5.39
C ALA A 89 -8.22 -9.17 -6.78
N ARG A 90 -9.23 -9.11 -7.64
CA ARG A 90 -9.14 -8.50 -8.97
C ARG A 90 -9.90 -7.18 -9.02
N GLY A 91 -9.40 -6.24 -9.81
CA GLY A 91 -10.03 -4.92 -9.97
C GLY A 91 -10.22 -4.14 -8.66
N LEU A 92 -9.36 -4.39 -7.65
CA LEU A 92 -9.45 -3.69 -6.37
C LEU A 92 -9.04 -2.22 -6.54
N ILE A 93 -9.88 -1.31 -6.05
CA ILE A 93 -9.58 0.14 -6.10
C ILE A 93 -9.49 0.67 -4.67
N VAL A 94 -8.33 1.22 -4.32
CA VAL A 94 -8.08 1.92 -3.06
C VAL A 94 -7.68 3.34 -3.37
N ARG A 95 -8.58 4.30 -3.18
CA ARG A 95 -8.39 5.66 -3.71
C ARG A 95 -8.72 6.77 -2.71
N GLY A 96 -7.89 7.79 -2.61
CA GLY A 96 -8.22 9.00 -1.86
C GLY A 96 -8.35 8.80 -0.34
N ASN A 97 -7.84 7.70 0.23
CA ASN A 97 -7.97 7.43 1.67
C ASN A 97 -6.87 8.11 2.48
N ASN A 98 -7.16 8.51 3.71
CA ASN A 98 -6.19 8.94 4.71
C ASN A 98 -6.03 7.82 5.75
N ILE A 99 -4.84 7.23 5.83
CA ILE A 99 -4.54 6.03 6.62
C ILE A 99 -3.44 6.34 7.63
N TRP A 100 -3.71 6.06 8.90
CA TRP A 100 -2.79 6.35 10.01
C TRP A 100 -2.91 5.34 11.16
N ASN A 101 -1.88 5.26 12.01
CA ASN A 101 -1.79 4.36 13.17
C ASN A 101 -2.17 2.90 12.84
N VAL A 102 -1.47 2.33 11.85
CA VAL A 102 -1.51 0.91 11.44
C VAL A 102 -0.08 0.37 11.31
N SER A 103 0.15 -0.95 11.27
CA SER A 103 1.49 -1.49 10.97
C SER A 103 1.88 -1.22 9.54
N ASN A 104 1.00 -1.54 8.60
CA ASN A 104 1.24 -1.43 7.18
C ASN A 104 0.03 -0.70 6.57
N GLY A 105 0.24 0.21 5.63
CA GLY A 105 -0.85 1.03 5.10
C GLY A 105 -1.80 0.22 4.21
N ILE A 106 -1.40 0.00 2.96
CA ILE A 106 -2.22 -0.66 1.93
C ILE A 106 -1.45 -1.85 1.38
N THR A 107 -2.06 -3.03 1.40
CA THR A 107 -1.52 -4.23 0.76
C THR A 107 -2.45 -4.69 -0.37
N ILE A 108 -1.91 -4.74 -1.59
CA ILE A 108 -2.57 -5.27 -2.78
C ILE A 108 -1.61 -6.20 -3.52
N GLU A 109 -2.07 -7.41 -3.83
CA GLU A 109 -1.15 -8.44 -4.30
C GLU A 109 -1.31 -8.74 -5.79
N ARG A 110 -2.54 -8.78 -6.33
CA ARG A 110 -2.78 -9.30 -7.69
C ARG A 110 -3.06 -8.25 -8.75
N GLU A 111 -4.21 -7.59 -8.66
CA GLU A 111 -4.67 -6.65 -9.68
C GLU A 111 -5.44 -5.49 -9.05
N GLY A 112 -5.03 -4.26 -9.38
CA GLY A 112 -5.81 -3.09 -9.00
C GLY A 112 -5.05 -1.77 -8.98
N LEU A 113 -5.74 -0.74 -8.48
CA LEU A 113 -5.32 0.64 -8.48
C LEU A 113 -5.28 1.19 -7.04
N VAL A 114 -4.11 1.64 -6.62
CA VAL A 114 -3.91 2.39 -5.38
C VAL A 114 -3.57 3.82 -5.75
N GLN A 115 -4.54 4.73 -5.61
CA GLN A 115 -4.40 6.09 -6.15
C GLN A 115 -4.73 7.21 -5.15
N GLY A 116 -3.89 8.25 -5.08
CA GLY A 116 -4.25 9.46 -4.34
C GLY A 116 -4.44 9.26 -2.83
N ASN A 117 -3.91 8.18 -2.26
CA ASN A 117 -4.02 7.92 -0.84
C ASN A 117 -2.93 8.67 -0.07
N PHE A 118 -3.22 9.02 1.17
CA PHE A 118 -2.26 9.56 2.13
C PHE A 118 -2.01 8.54 3.23
N VAL A 119 -0.81 7.97 3.28
CA VAL A 119 -0.38 7.03 4.33
C VAL A 119 0.71 7.70 5.16
N ARG A 120 0.47 7.82 6.47
CA ARG A 120 1.35 8.54 7.41
C ARG A 120 1.26 7.94 8.81
N ASP A 121 2.19 8.35 9.68
CA ASP A 121 2.13 8.12 11.13
C ASP A 121 1.74 6.68 11.49
N LEU A 122 2.49 5.70 10.97
CA LEU A 122 2.24 4.30 11.28
C LEU A 122 2.49 4.07 12.77
N GLY A 123 1.69 3.21 13.38
CA GLY A 123 1.91 2.86 14.78
C GLY A 123 3.14 1.95 14.86
N HIS A 124 4.23 2.42 15.45
CA HIS A 124 5.43 1.60 15.57
C HIS A 124 5.44 0.80 16.87
N LYS A 125 5.87 -0.46 16.81
CA LYS A 125 6.26 -1.30 17.94
C LYS A 125 7.69 -1.80 17.71
N ALA A 126 8.46 -1.94 18.79
CA ALA A 126 9.82 -2.44 18.71
C ALA A 126 9.88 -3.80 18.00
N GLY A 127 10.76 -3.91 17.00
CA GLY A 127 10.91 -5.11 16.17
C GLY A 127 9.98 -5.17 14.95
N ASP A 128 9.10 -4.19 14.75
CA ASP A 128 8.25 -4.13 13.58
C ASP A 128 9.04 -3.96 12.28
N HIS A 129 8.43 -4.47 11.21
CA HIS A 129 8.82 -4.24 9.83
C HIS A 129 7.61 -3.67 9.08
N HIS A 130 7.69 -2.40 8.71
CA HIS A 130 6.58 -1.62 8.16
C HIS A 130 6.76 -1.31 6.67
N SER A 131 5.65 -1.30 5.95
CA SER A 131 5.52 -0.80 4.59
C SER A 131 4.32 0.12 4.47
N GLY A 132 4.45 1.22 3.75
CA GLY A 132 3.34 2.14 3.49
C GLY A 132 2.32 1.52 2.54
N ILE A 133 2.70 1.34 1.28
CA ILE A 133 1.95 0.65 0.24
C ILE A 133 2.80 -0.52 -0.23
N SER A 134 2.21 -1.71 -0.32
CA SER A 134 2.97 -2.95 -0.53
C SER A 134 2.32 -3.90 -1.53
N ASN A 135 3.18 -4.49 -2.35
CA ASN A 135 2.97 -5.77 -3.02
C ASN A 135 4.06 -6.74 -2.52
N HIS A 136 3.68 -7.93 -2.05
CA HIS A 136 4.58 -8.99 -1.59
C HIS A 136 4.73 -10.12 -2.61
N GLY A 137 4.20 -9.95 -3.82
CA GLY A 137 4.35 -10.87 -4.93
C GLY A 137 3.03 -11.21 -5.61
N GLY A 138 3.10 -11.88 -6.75
CA GLY A 138 1.92 -12.33 -7.49
C GLY A 138 1.17 -11.23 -8.26
N ALA A 139 1.70 -10.00 -8.29
CA ALA A 139 1.15 -8.93 -9.11
C ALA A 139 1.08 -9.34 -10.57
N THR A 140 -0.05 -9.03 -11.20
CA THR A 140 -0.26 -9.22 -12.63
C THR A 140 -0.61 -7.95 -13.39
N ASP A 141 -1.14 -6.96 -12.66
CA ASP A 141 -1.42 -5.59 -13.14
C ASP A 141 -1.74 -4.69 -11.93
N VAL A 142 -0.71 -4.07 -11.33
CA VAL A 142 -0.88 -3.22 -10.14
C VAL A 142 -0.32 -1.83 -10.41
N ILE A 143 -1.10 -0.82 -10.05
CA ILE A 143 -0.71 0.58 -10.23
C ILE A 143 -0.74 1.30 -8.88
N PHE A 144 0.41 1.86 -8.50
CA PHE A 144 0.56 2.77 -7.37
C PHE A 144 0.74 4.18 -7.92
N ASP A 145 -0.32 4.98 -7.88
CA ASP A 145 -0.38 6.26 -8.59
C ASP A 145 -0.70 7.45 -7.69
N HIS A 146 0.09 8.51 -7.76
CA HIS A 146 -0.24 9.79 -7.12
C HIS A 146 -0.53 9.71 -5.61
N ASN A 147 0.04 8.73 -4.91
CA ASN A 147 -0.09 8.62 -3.46
C ASN A 147 0.93 9.53 -2.77
N THR A 148 0.59 9.99 -1.57
CA THR A 148 1.53 10.63 -0.64
C THR A 148 1.82 9.65 0.48
N VAL A 149 3.08 9.24 0.64
CA VAL A 149 3.47 8.24 1.64
C VAL A 149 4.72 8.74 2.38
N LEU A 150 4.50 9.27 3.59
CA LEU A 150 5.52 9.99 4.35
C LEU A 150 5.66 9.32 5.71
N LEU A 151 6.74 8.56 5.90
CA LEU A 151 6.89 7.62 7.03
C LEU A 151 8.16 7.92 7.82
N SER A 152 8.03 8.62 8.95
CA SER A 152 9.17 9.03 9.79
C SER A 152 9.55 8.04 10.88
N GLN A 153 8.67 7.09 11.18
CA GLN A 153 8.85 6.13 12.27
C GLN A 153 9.91 5.06 11.95
N GLU A 154 10.48 4.47 13.01
CA GLU A 154 11.44 3.38 12.92
C GLU A 154 10.82 2.09 12.32
N GLY A 155 11.68 1.15 11.90
CA GLY A 155 11.25 -0.15 11.38
C GLY A 155 10.59 -0.10 9.99
N VAL A 156 10.60 1.04 9.30
CA VAL A 156 10.04 1.16 7.96
C VAL A 156 11.04 0.65 6.91
N SER A 157 10.62 -0.31 6.10
CA SER A 157 11.36 -0.76 4.93
C SER A 157 11.29 0.31 3.85
N ALA A 158 10.08 0.65 3.40
CA ALA A 158 9.83 1.76 2.51
C ALA A 158 8.38 2.27 2.54
N PRO A 159 8.16 3.53 2.16
CA PRO A 159 6.89 4.08 1.69
C PRO A 159 6.17 3.20 0.68
N ILE A 160 6.86 2.73 -0.37
CA ILE A 160 6.26 1.84 -1.38
C ILE A 160 7.18 0.65 -1.61
N VAL A 161 6.64 -0.57 -1.53
CA VAL A 161 7.41 -1.80 -1.76
C VAL A 161 6.75 -2.66 -2.83
N VAL A 162 7.60 -3.23 -3.68
CA VAL A 162 7.30 -4.41 -4.49
C VAL A 162 8.32 -5.47 -4.13
N TYR A 163 7.83 -6.59 -3.61
CA TYR A 163 8.61 -7.78 -3.31
C TYR A 163 8.09 -8.96 -4.13
N SER A 164 8.90 -10.02 -4.18
CA SER A 164 8.57 -11.32 -4.76
C SER A 164 8.68 -12.39 -3.66
N ASP A 165 8.02 -12.15 -2.51
CA ASP A 165 8.10 -13.01 -1.32
C ASP A 165 7.27 -14.29 -1.49
N PHE A 166 6.09 -14.17 -2.11
CA PHE A 166 5.13 -15.27 -2.25
C PHE A 166 4.98 -15.80 -3.67
N ALA A 167 5.31 -14.96 -4.66
CA ALA A 167 5.37 -15.29 -6.09
C ALA A 167 6.09 -14.14 -6.82
N PRO A 168 6.64 -14.37 -8.02
CA PRO A 168 7.19 -13.28 -8.81
C PRO A 168 6.14 -12.22 -9.11
N ALA A 169 6.45 -10.94 -8.83
CA ALA A 169 5.62 -9.82 -9.26
C ALA A 169 5.85 -9.52 -10.76
N ARG A 170 4.81 -9.07 -11.47
CA ARG A 170 4.95 -8.50 -12.82
C ARG A 170 3.96 -7.38 -13.07
N ASN A 171 4.25 -6.53 -14.05
CA ASN A 171 3.39 -5.41 -14.46
C ASN A 171 2.99 -4.52 -13.27
N VAL A 172 3.98 -4.01 -12.53
CA VAL A 172 3.73 -3.04 -11.46
C VAL A 172 4.21 -1.68 -11.91
N THR A 173 3.35 -0.67 -11.84
CA THR A 173 3.72 0.72 -12.15
C THR A 173 3.62 1.58 -10.89
N ILE A 174 4.75 2.11 -10.45
CA ILE A 174 4.88 3.06 -9.36
C ILE A 174 5.07 4.44 -9.98
N THR A 175 4.06 5.29 -9.93
CA THR A 175 4.09 6.57 -10.65
C THR A 175 3.47 7.75 -9.93
N ARG A 176 4.04 8.94 -10.13
CA ARG A 176 3.53 10.23 -9.62
C ARG A 176 3.35 10.29 -8.10
N ASN A 177 3.94 9.36 -7.34
CA ASN A 177 3.85 9.35 -5.89
C ASN A 177 4.81 10.36 -5.27
N LEU A 178 4.48 10.88 -4.09
CA LEU A 178 5.40 11.60 -3.21
C LEU A 178 5.78 10.67 -2.05
N VAL A 179 7.07 10.37 -1.92
CA VAL A 179 7.60 9.40 -0.93
C VAL A 179 8.73 9.98 -0.08
N SER A 180 8.76 9.64 1.21
CA SER A 180 9.87 9.95 2.12
C SER A 180 9.91 8.98 3.31
N GLY A 181 11.11 8.64 3.74
CA GLY A 181 11.39 7.79 4.89
C GLY A 181 11.67 6.33 4.55
N GLY A 182 11.86 5.53 5.59
CA GLY A 182 12.22 4.12 5.49
C GLY A 182 13.71 3.85 5.23
N SER A 183 14.06 2.56 5.16
CA SER A 183 15.39 2.09 4.78
C SER A 183 15.74 2.57 3.36
N TYR A 184 14.79 2.44 2.44
CA TYR A 184 14.77 3.08 1.12
C TYR A 184 13.37 3.64 0.87
N CYS A 185 13.19 4.53 -0.10
CA CYS A 185 11.86 5.06 -0.41
C CYS A 185 11.01 4.12 -1.27
N VAL A 186 11.66 3.31 -2.10
CA VAL A 186 11.01 2.35 -2.99
C VAL A 186 11.81 1.05 -3.08
N TYR A 187 11.12 -0.10 -3.10
CA TYR A 187 11.68 -1.41 -3.49
C TYR A 187 11.04 -1.90 -4.79
N GLY A 188 11.83 -2.47 -5.70
CA GLY A 188 11.44 -2.70 -7.10
C GLY A 188 11.33 -4.16 -7.58
N GLY A 189 11.08 -5.11 -6.68
CA GLY A 189 10.70 -6.49 -7.05
C GLY A 189 11.82 -7.53 -7.12
N GLU A 190 13.08 -7.13 -7.04
CA GLU A 190 14.26 -8.03 -7.08
C GLU A 190 14.65 -8.57 -5.69
N SER A 191 13.66 -8.78 -4.82
CA SER A 191 13.84 -9.32 -3.48
C SER A 191 12.72 -10.28 -3.10
N GLY A 192 13.00 -11.20 -2.18
CA GLY A 192 12.07 -12.26 -1.77
C GLY A 192 12.47 -13.62 -2.31
N ALA A 193 11.80 -14.67 -1.82
CA ALA A 193 12.14 -16.06 -2.14
C ALA A 193 11.90 -16.44 -3.62
N PHE A 194 11.09 -15.66 -4.34
CA PHE A 194 10.74 -15.88 -5.74
C PHE A 194 11.28 -14.78 -6.66
N ALA A 195 12.26 -13.99 -6.21
CA ALA A 195 12.99 -13.07 -7.08
C ALA A 195 13.79 -13.85 -8.16
N PRO A 196 14.04 -13.26 -9.34
CA PRO A 196 13.70 -11.90 -9.75
C PRO A 196 12.20 -11.71 -9.99
N SER A 197 11.76 -10.46 -10.15
CA SER A 197 10.43 -10.18 -10.68
C SER A 197 10.24 -10.85 -12.05
N SER A 198 9.00 -11.17 -12.44
CA SER A 198 8.67 -11.65 -13.79
C SER A 198 8.54 -10.51 -14.82
N GLY A 199 9.10 -9.34 -14.52
CA GLY A 199 9.28 -8.22 -15.44
C GLY A 199 8.21 -7.14 -15.40
N HIS A 200 8.48 -6.05 -16.13
CA HIS A 200 7.62 -4.87 -16.26
C HIS A 200 7.30 -4.15 -14.95
N ILE A 201 8.28 -4.08 -14.05
CA ILE A 201 8.24 -3.15 -12.92
C ILE A 201 8.74 -1.80 -13.39
N ARG A 202 7.97 -0.74 -13.16
CA ARG A 202 8.28 0.63 -13.60
C ARG A 202 8.19 1.61 -12.43
N ILE A 203 9.18 2.46 -12.28
CA ILE A 203 9.26 3.52 -11.27
C ILE A 203 9.43 4.84 -12.04
N ILE A 204 8.32 5.55 -12.28
CA ILE A 204 8.29 6.66 -13.23
C ILE A 204 7.60 7.91 -12.70
N GLY A 205 8.23 9.06 -12.84
CA GLY A 205 7.59 10.35 -12.51
C GLY A 205 7.28 10.57 -11.04
N ASN A 206 7.94 9.87 -10.12
CA ASN A 206 7.72 10.04 -8.67
C ASN A 206 8.55 11.20 -8.12
N ARG A 207 8.07 11.81 -7.02
CA ARG A 207 8.79 12.79 -6.23
C ARG A 207 9.33 12.14 -4.96
N PHE A 208 10.62 12.32 -4.74
CA PHE A 208 11.33 11.81 -3.57
C PHE A 208 11.68 12.98 -2.68
N SER A 209 11.23 12.95 -1.42
CA SER A 209 11.49 14.03 -0.48
C SER A 209 12.46 13.61 0.62
N LYS A 210 13.27 14.56 1.07
CA LYS A 210 14.24 14.41 2.16
C LYS A 210 13.66 14.74 3.54
N ILE A 211 12.37 15.09 3.65
CA ILE A 211 11.77 15.51 4.92
C ILE A 211 11.95 14.48 6.05
N TYR A 212 11.97 13.18 5.72
CA TYR A 212 12.27 12.07 6.64
C TYR A 212 13.49 11.25 6.18
N GLY A 213 14.32 11.87 5.33
CA GLY A 213 15.48 11.25 4.75
C GLY A 213 16.75 11.44 5.58
N HIS A 214 17.79 10.69 5.25
CA HIS A 214 19.10 10.77 5.92
C HIS A 214 20.22 11.02 4.92
N ASN A 215 21.22 11.81 5.32
CA ASN A 215 22.43 12.06 4.53
C ASN A 215 22.16 12.51 3.08
N GLY A 216 21.09 13.27 2.85
CA GLY A 216 20.69 13.73 1.52
C GLY A 216 19.94 12.71 0.66
N HIS A 217 19.66 11.52 1.19
CA HIS A 217 18.74 10.54 0.61
C HIS A 217 17.32 10.78 1.13
N CYS A 218 16.32 10.18 0.49
CA CYS A 218 14.94 10.22 0.98
C CYS A 218 14.65 9.12 2.01
N GLY A 219 15.44 8.03 2.02
CA GLY A 219 15.46 6.98 3.03
C GLY A 219 16.84 6.89 3.71
N ILE A 220 17.02 5.95 4.63
CA ILE A 220 18.26 5.81 5.43
C ILE A 220 19.46 5.43 4.54
N TYR A 221 19.25 4.49 3.62
CA TYR A 221 20.31 3.89 2.80
C TYR A 221 20.26 4.32 1.33
N GLY A 222 19.20 5.00 0.90
CA GLY A 222 19.06 5.45 -0.47
C GLY A 222 17.62 5.72 -0.90
N GLN A 223 17.42 5.88 -2.21
CA GLN A 223 16.12 6.16 -2.80
C GLN A 223 15.39 4.89 -3.20
N ILE A 224 16.04 4.05 -4.01
CA ILE A 224 15.46 2.86 -4.62
C ILE A 224 16.38 1.68 -4.32
N ALA A 225 15.80 0.55 -3.91
CA ALA A 225 16.49 -0.71 -3.71
C ALA A 225 15.83 -1.83 -4.53
N THR A 226 16.58 -2.93 -4.70
CA THR A 226 16.09 -4.20 -5.26
C THR A 226 15.32 -4.01 -6.56
N PHE A 227 15.90 -3.23 -7.48
CA PHE A 227 15.30 -2.91 -8.75
C PHE A 227 16.31 -3.10 -9.89
N ALA A 228 15.92 -3.88 -10.90
CA ALA A 228 16.72 -4.12 -12.09
C ALA A 228 15.92 -3.70 -13.34
N PRO A 229 15.98 -2.42 -13.77
CA PRO A 229 15.26 -1.95 -14.95
C PRO A 229 15.78 -2.67 -16.20
N THR A 230 14.86 -3.10 -17.06
CA THR A 230 15.22 -3.79 -18.32
C THR A 230 15.45 -2.81 -19.47
N ASN A 231 14.91 -1.59 -19.33
CA ASN A 231 15.03 -0.51 -20.29
C ASN A 231 14.99 0.84 -19.56
N ARG A 232 15.44 1.92 -20.21
CA ARG A 232 15.45 3.26 -19.59
C ARG A 232 14.05 3.78 -19.23
N SER A 233 12.99 3.35 -19.93
CA SER A 233 11.64 3.79 -19.59
C SER A 233 11.08 3.12 -18.32
N ASP A 234 11.73 2.07 -17.81
CA ASP A 234 11.36 1.47 -16.52
C ASP A 234 11.78 2.35 -15.32
N LEU A 235 12.76 3.25 -15.49
CA LEU A 235 13.21 4.21 -14.48
C LEU A 235 13.37 5.60 -15.10
N SER A 236 12.37 6.46 -15.00
CA SER A 236 12.43 7.76 -15.67
C SER A 236 11.57 8.85 -15.06
N GLY A 237 12.03 10.09 -15.15
CA GLY A 237 11.26 11.28 -14.79
C GLY A 237 11.06 11.45 -13.28
N ASN A 238 11.74 10.66 -12.45
CA ASN A 238 11.70 10.83 -11.01
C ASN A 238 12.61 11.99 -10.60
N ALA A 239 12.14 12.76 -9.62
CA ALA A 239 12.81 13.98 -9.21
C ALA A 239 12.76 14.16 -7.69
N TRP A 240 13.65 15.01 -7.19
CA TRP A 240 13.58 15.52 -5.83
C TRP A 240 12.36 16.42 -5.65
N ASP A 241 11.66 16.27 -4.54
CA ASP A 241 10.50 17.09 -4.22
C ASP A 241 10.90 18.55 -3.96
N GLU A 242 12.09 18.79 -3.43
CA GLU A 242 12.52 20.12 -2.98
C GLU A 242 12.77 21.09 -4.15
N ASP A 243 13.34 20.60 -5.26
CA ASP A 243 13.87 21.45 -6.34
C ASP A 243 13.56 20.93 -7.75
N LEU A 244 12.82 19.82 -7.87
CA LEU A 244 12.51 19.14 -9.14
C LEU A 244 13.75 18.65 -9.91
N ARG A 245 14.92 18.62 -9.27
CA ARG A 245 16.12 18.05 -9.89
C ARG A 245 15.91 16.55 -10.12
N PRO A 246 16.28 16.00 -11.28
CA PRO A 246 16.20 14.56 -11.53
C PRO A 246 16.96 13.74 -10.46
N LEU A 247 16.47 12.54 -10.17
CA LEU A 247 17.25 11.57 -9.42
C LEU A 247 18.48 11.15 -10.23
N SER A 248 19.61 10.93 -9.56
CA SER A 248 20.81 10.43 -10.22
C SER A 248 20.65 8.96 -10.59
N GLY A 249 21.00 8.59 -11.83
CA GLY A 249 21.00 7.19 -12.27
C GLY A 249 19.78 6.75 -13.09
N GLU A 250 18.96 7.68 -13.57
CA GLU A 250 17.97 7.46 -14.64
C GLU A 250 18.59 7.38 -16.04
#